data_AF-A0A3D2FSL2-F1
#
_entry.id   AF-A0A3D2FSL2-F1
#
_cell.length_a   1.000
_cell.length_b   1.000
_cell.length_c   1.000
_cell.angle_alpha   90.00
_cell.angle_beta   90.00
_cell.angle_gamma   90.00
#
_symmetry.space_group_name_H-M   'P 1'
#
loop_
_entity.id
_entity.type
_entity.pdbx_description
1 polymer ?
#
loop_
_entity_poly.entity_id
_entity_poly.type
_entity_poly.pdbx_seq_one_letter_code
_entity_poly.pdbx_strand_id
1 'polypeptide(L)'
;MTVALPTYGQFRTDVPHQNIRESITGRPEIPSLLDAQNFQIHHSFSMSMMNLGGMSVGVGAYTNSLSFAINPKLSLNTQISLVQPTMTGQQNQGNIYYGVGLNYKASENSFLSFQINNYPTYYRRPNQHFHLRGY
;
A
#
# COMPACT_ATOMS: atom_id res chain seq x y z
N MET A 1 -44.84 39.63 31.36
CA MET A 1 -44.41 38.55 32.26
C MET A 1 -43.38 37.73 31.48
N THR A 2 -42.08 37.85 31.79
CA THR A 2 -41.01 37.13 31.08
C THR A 2 -40.11 36.49 32.13
N VAL A 3 -39.97 35.17 32.06
CA VAL A 3 -39.18 34.36 32.99
C VAL A 3 -37.80 34.10 32.36
N ALA A 4 -36.73 34.41 33.09
CA ALA A 4 -35.36 34.10 32.66
C ALA A 4 -35.05 32.61 32.94
N LEU A 5 -34.51 31.90 31.94
CA LEU A 5 -34.04 30.52 32.08
C LEU A 5 -32.60 30.53 32.61
N PRO A 6 -32.26 29.73 33.64
CA PRO A 6 -30.87 29.59 34.08
C PRO A 6 -30.06 28.78 33.07
N THR A 7 -28.90 29.31 32.66
CA THR A 7 -27.93 28.61 31.83
C THR A 7 -26.98 27.84 32.73
N TYR A 8 -26.87 26.52 32.57
CA TYR A 8 -25.87 25.72 33.26
C TYR A 8 -24.51 25.86 32.57
N GLY A 9 -23.50 26.34 33.29
CA GLY A 9 -22.11 26.35 32.83
C GLY A 9 -21.37 25.14 33.37
N GLN A 10 -20.86 24.27 32.50
CA GLN A 10 -20.02 23.13 32.91
C GLN A 10 -18.63 23.64 33.32
N PHE A 11 -18.21 23.35 34.55
CA PHE A 11 -16.89 23.73 35.05
C PHE A 11 -15.81 22.84 34.40
N ARG A 12 -14.62 23.39 34.08
CA ARG A 12 -13.53 22.63 33.42
C ARG A 12 -13.06 21.38 34.20
N THR A 13 -13.42 21.25 35.48
CA THR A 13 -13.11 20.10 36.32
C THR A 13 -14.08 18.91 36.14
N ASP A 14 -15.25 19.13 35.54
CA ASP A 14 -16.24 18.08 35.22
C ASP A 14 -16.05 17.51 33.81
N VAL A 15 -14.93 17.82 33.15
CA VAL A 15 -14.52 17.12 31.94
C VAL A 15 -13.86 15.82 32.40
N PRO A 16 -14.34 14.63 32.00
CA PRO A 16 -13.67 13.39 32.36
C PRO A 16 -12.22 13.48 31.88
N HIS A 17 -11.28 13.46 32.83
CA HIS A 17 -9.86 13.42 32.56
C HIS A 17 -9.55 12.08 31.90
N GLN A 18 -9.63 12.04 30.57
CA GLN A 18 -9.22 10.89 29.78
C GLN A 18 -7.69 10.85 29.79
N ASN A 19 -7.13 10.27 30.84
CA ASN A 19 -5.70 9.97 30.90
C ASN A 19 -5.38 8.98 29.78
N ILE A 20 -4.80 9.47 28.69
CA ILE A 20 -4.38 8.67 27.53
C ILE A 20 -3.47 7.50 27.97
N ARG A 21 -2.78 7.64 29.10
CA ARG A 21 -1.91 6.60 29.69
C ARG A 21 -2.68 5.39 30.25
N GLU A 22 -3.93 5.54 30.70
CA GLU A 22 -4.73 4.42 31.20
C GLU A 22 -5.21 3.48 30.07
N SER A 23 -5.21 3.98 28.81
CA SER A 23 -5.45 3.16 27.62
C SER A 23 -4.26 2.25 27.24
N ILE A 24 -3.07 2.48 27.79
CA ILE A 24 -1.83 1.75 27.44
C ILE A 24 -1.61 0.56 28.39
N THR A 25 -2.14 0.62 29.61
CA THR A 25 -2.05 -0.48 30.60
C THR A 25 -3.17 -1.50 30.47
N GLY A 26 -4.28 -1.14 29.81
CA GLY A 26 -5.26 -2.11 29.32
C GLY A 26 -4.65 -2.83 28.13
N ARG A 27 -4.51 -4.16 28.21
CA ARG A 27 -4.16 -4.99 27.06
C ARG A 27 -5.00 -4.54 25.87
N PRO A 28 -4.42 -4.00 24.78
CA PRO A 28 -5.21 -3.68 23.61
C PRO A 28 -5.79 -5.01 23.13
N GLU A 29 -7.10 -5.19 23.27
CA GLU A 29 -7.85 -6.26 22.62
C GLU A 29 -7.80 -5.95 21.13
N ILE A 30 -6.68 -6.29 20.49
CA ILE A 30 -6.52 -6.19 19.05
C ILE A 30 -7.53 -7.18 18.46
N PRO A 31 -8.52 -6.73 17.67
CA PRO A 31 -9.48 -7.63 17.05
C PRO A 31 -8.73 -8.75 16.31
N SER A 32 -9.18 -10.00 16.39
CA SER A 32 -8.46 -11.15 15.77
C SER A 32 -8.23 -11.00 14.26
N LEU A 33 -9.01 -10.13 13.62
CA LEU A 33 -8.81 -9.70 12.23
C LEU A 33 -7.48 -8.97 12.05
N LEU A 34 -7.08 -8.12 13.00
CA LEU A 34 -5.82 -7.38 13.02
C LEU A 34 -4.70 -8.14 13.75
N ASP A 35 -4.88 -9.43 14.05
CA ASP A 35 -3.80 -10.26 14.55
C ASP A 35 -2.66 -10.27 13.53
N ALA A 36 -1.41 -10.16 14.00
CA ALA A 36 -0.23 -10.00 13.15
C ALA A 36 -0.04 -11.17 12.16
N GLN A 37 -0.66 -12.32 12.45
CA GLN A 37 -0.66 -13.46 11.53
C GLN A 37 -1.55 -13.24 10.31
N ASN A 38 -2.67 -12.53 10.48
CA ASN A 38 -3.63 -12.24 9.43
C ASN A 38 -3.33 -10.93 8.71
N PHE A 39 -2.52 -10.04 9.30
CA PHE A 39 -2.21 -8.73 8.75
C PHE A 39 -0.71 -8.49 8.71
N GLN A 40 -0.15 -8.41 7.50
CA GLN A 40 1.28 -8.19 7.28
C GLN A 40 1.49 -6.99 6.37
N ILE A 41 2.31 -6.05 6.82
CA ILE A 41 2.76 -4.91 6.00
C ILE A 41 4.26 -5.05 5.76
N HIS A 42 4.67 -5.04 4.50
CA HIS A 42 6.06 -4.97 4.12
C HIS A 42 6.35 -3.62 3.46
N HIS A 43 7.49 -3.04 3.81
CA HIS A 43 8.01 -1.83 3.22
C HIS A 43 9.40 -2.13 2.67
N SER A 44 9.67 -1.68 1.45
CA SER A 44 10.96 -1.87 0.78
C SER A 44 11.36 -0.60 0.07
N PHE A 45 12.67 -0.30 0.13
CA PHE A 45 13.27 0.82 -0.56
C PHE A 45 14.46 0.30 -1.37
N SER A 46 14.50 0.67 -2.64
CA SER A 46 15.54 0.29 -3.58
C SER A 46 16.05 1.54 -4.27
N MET A 47 17.36 1.63 -4.47
CA MET A 47 17.97 2.71 -5.21
C MET A 47 19.04 2.13 -6.15
N SER A 48 18.98 2.53 -7.40
CA SER A 48 19.98 2.19 -8.42
C SER A 48 20.55 3.48 -8.97
N MET A 49 21.84 3.50 -9.28
CA MET A 49 22.51 4.62 -9.94
C MET A 49 23.44 4.10 -11.02
N MET A 50 23.46 4.79 -12.15
CA MET A 50 24.34 4.55 -13.27
C MET A 50 24.97 5.87 -13.69
N ASN A 51 26.27 5.84 -13.98
CA ASN A 51 27.01 7.00 -14.49
C ASN A 51 27.53 6.67 -15.88
N LEU A 52 27.17 7.49 -16.87
CA LEU A 52 27.64 7.39 -18.25
C LEU A 52 28.19 8.74 -18.69
N GLY A 53 29.50 8.81 -18.92
CA GLY A 53 30.14 9.96 -19.55
C GLY A 53 29.94 11.30 -18.83
N GLY A 54 29.80 11.29 -17.49
CA GLY A 54 29.56 12.51 -16.70
C GLY A 54 28.09 12.83 -16.45
N MET A 55 27.15 12.05 -16.99
CA MET A 55 25.72 12.11 -16.67
C MET A 55 25.36 11.00 -15.68
N SER A 56 24.79 11.38 -14.53
CA SER A 56 24.34 10.43 -13.51
C SER A 56 22.83 10.25 -13.60
N VAL A 57 22.40 9.00 -13.80
CA VAL A 57 21.00 8.58 -13.78
C VAL A 57 20.79 7.69 -12.56
N GLY A 58 19.95 8.12 -11.64
CA GLY A 58 19.47 7.34 -10.51
C GLY A 58 18.01 6.92 -10.70
N VAL A 59 17.62 5.83 -10.05
CA VAL A 59 16.23 5.41 -9.92
C VAL A 59 16.02 5.00 -8.47
N GLY A 60 15.15 5.70 -7.76
CA GLY A 60 14.65 5.31 -6.44
C GLY A 60 13.30 4.63 -6.58
N ALA A 61 13.08 3.53 -5.87
CA ALA A 61 11.82 2.83 -5.81
C ALA A 61 11.45 2.57 -4.35
N TYR A 62 10.24 2.98 -3.96
CA TYR A 62 9.64 2.66 -2.68
C TYR A 62 8.44 1.76 -2.91
N THR A 63 8.41 0.58 -2.30
CA THR A 63 7.29 -0.36 -2.43
C THR A 63 6.75 -0.73 -1.07
N ASN A 64 5.44 -0.52 -0.89
CA ASN A 64 4.68 -0.99 0.25
C ASN A 64 3.73 -2.09 -0.21
N SER A 65 3.79 -3.25 0.44
CA SER A 65 2.81 -4.33 0.24
C SER A 65 2.09 -4.63 1.54
N LEU A 66 0.80 -4.91 1.40
CA LEU A 66 -0.12 -5.22 2.46
C LEU A 66 -0.76 -6.56 2.14
N SER A 67 -0.67 -7.51 3.05
CA SER A 67 -1.31 -8.82 2.94
C SER A 67 -2.25 -8.98 4.13
N PHE A 68 -3.52 -9.21 3.82
CA PHE A 68 -4.59 -9.36 4.79
C PHE A 68 -5.39 -10.64 4.56
N ALA A 69 -5.27 -11.61 5.46
CA ALA A 69 -6.10 -12.80 5.49
C ALA A 69 -7.40 -12.50 6.24
N ILE A 70 -8.47 -12.24 5.48
CA ILE A 70 -9.81 -11.99 6.05
C ILE A 70 -10.30 -13.26 6.74
N ASN A 71 -10.10 -14.42 6.10
CA ASN A 71 -10.45 -15.74 6.58
C ASN A 71 -9.42 -16.77 6.06
N PRO A 72 -9.38 -18.01 6.59
CA PRO A 72 -8.51 -19.07 6.06
C PRO A 72 -8.71 -19.39 4.57
N LYS A 73 -9.85 -18.97 4.01
CA LYS A 73 -10.23 -19.16 2.60
C LYS A 73 -10.18 -17.86 1.78
N LEU A 74 -9.94 -16.70 2.38
CA LEU A 74 -10.01 -15.41 1.68
C LEU A 74 -8.84 -14.52 2.09
N SER A 75 -7.99 -14.16 1.13
CA SER A 75 -6.90 -13.21 1.33
C SER A 75 -6.95 -12.06 0.35
N LEU A 76 -6.69 -10.86 0.86
CA LEU A 76 -6.52 -9.63 0.13
C LEU A 76 -5.04 -9.25 0.16
N ASN A 77 -4.47 -8.94 -0.99
CA ASN A 77 -3.10 -8.48 -1.14
C ASN A 77 -3.14 -7.17 -1.89
N THR A 78 -2.49 -6.14 -1.37
CA THR A 78 -2.31 -4.88 -2.07
C THR A 78 -0.84 -4.52 -2.10
N GLN A 79 -0.43 -3.82 -3.15
CA GLN A 79 0.93 -3.39 -3.35
C GLN A 79 0.91 -2.04 -4.02
N ILE A 80 1.73 -1.12 -3.54
CA ILE A 80 1.94 0.19 -4.13
C ILE A 80 3.43 0.45 -4.22
N SER A 81 3.89 0.85 -5.40
CA SER A 81 5.29 1.10 -5.71
C SER A 81 5.45 2.48 -6.34
N LEU A 82 6.13 3.38 -5.68
CA LEU A 82 6.52 4.69 -6.21
C LEU A 82 7.94 4.59 -6.79
N VAL A 83 8.10 4.87 -8.07
CA VAL A 83 9.39 4.85 -8.76
C VAL A 83 9.72 6.25 -9.26
N GLN A 84 10.77 6.84 -8.71
CA GLN A 84 11.25 8.17 -9.07
C GLN A 84 12.62 8.05 -9.74
N PRO A 85 12.71 8.24 -11.06
CA PRO A 85 13.99 8.46 -11.72
C PRO A 85 14.54 9.83 -11.35
N THR A 86 15.84 9.91 -11.11
CA THR A 86 16.59 11.15 -10.90
C THR A 86 17.66 11.24 -11.97
N MET A 87 17.73 12.37 -12.68
CA MET A 87 18.80 12.59 -13.65
C MET A 87 19.35 13.98 -13.44
N THR A 88 20.67 14.11 -13.44
CA THR A 88 21.34 15.40 -13.28
C THR A 88 20.85 16.39 -14.34
N GLY A 89 20.21 17.47 -13.90
CA GLY A 89 19.73 18.55 -14.77
C GLY A 89 18.33 18.37 -15.38
N GLN A 90 17.59 17.31 -15.05
CA GLN A 90 16.24 17.11 -15.58
C GLN A 90 15.23 16.70 -14.50
N GLN A 91 14.11 17.43 -14.42
CA GLN A 91 12.99 17.06 -13.56
C GLN A 91 12.21 15.92 -14.22
N ASN A 92 12.45 14.68 -13.77
CA ASN A 92 11.71 13.53 -14.25
C ASN A 92 10.44 13.32 -13.41
N GLN A 93 9.33 12.97 -14.06
CA GLN A 93 8.10 12.63 -13.36
C GLN A 93 8.20 11.22 -12.79
N GLY A 94 7.86 11.07 -11.51
CA GLY A 94 7.76 9.76 -10.86
C GLY A 94 6.56 8.97 -11.38
N ASN A 95 6.70 7.65 -11.42
CA ASN A 95 5.63 6.74 -11.78
C ASN A 95 5.12 6.03 -10.53
N ILE A 96 3.80 5.88 -10.43
CA ILE A 96 3.15 5.14 -9.36
C ILE A 96 2.57 3.87 -9.96
N TYR A 97 2.99 2.73 -9.44
CA TYR A 97 2.44 1.43 -9.76
C TYR A 97 1.66 0.92 -8.56
N TYR A 98 0.55 0.25 -8.83
CA TYR A 98 -0.25 -0.37 -7.79
C TYR A 98 -0.82 -1.69 -8.27
N GLY A 99 -1.09 -2.58 -7.32
CA GLY A 99 -1.67 -3.89 -7.52
C GLY A 99 -2.59 -4.22 -6.37
N VAL A 100 -3.74 -4.83 -6.69
CA VAL A 100 -4.70 -5.36 -5.72
C VAL A 100 -5.07 -6.76 -6.19
N GLY A 101 -4.97 -7.73 -5.28
CA GLY A 101 -5.25 -9.13 -5.53
C GLY A 101 -6.16 -9.70 -4.43
N LEU A 102 -7.28 -10.29 -4.83
CA LEU A 102 -8.19 -11.00 -3.94
C LEU A 102 -8.16 -12.48 -4.31
N ASN A 103 -7.80 -13.34 -3.36
CA ASN A 103 -7.78 -14.78 -3.54
C ASN A 103 -8.82 -15.44 -2.64
N TYR A 104 -9.71 -16.23 -3.22
CA TYR A 104 -10.73 -17.00 -2.53
C TYR A 104 -10.60 -18.49 -2.83
N LYS A 105 -10.51 -19.31 -1.78
CA LYS A 105 -10.48 -20.77 -1.86
C LYS A 105 -11.88 -21.31 -1.59
N ALA A 106 -12.58 -21.70 -2.66
CA ALA A 106 -13.94 -22.21 -2.58
C ALA A 106 -14.00 -23.62 -1.97
N SER A 107 -13.05 -24.49 -2.34
CA SER A 107 -12.92 -25.86 -1.81
C SER A 107 -11.43 -26.25 -1.70
N GLU A 108 -11.11 -27.47 -1.29
CA GLU A 108 -9.71 -27.93 -1.26
C GLU A 108 -9.02 -27.85 -2.64
N ASN A 109 -9.79 -28.00 -3.72
CA ASN A 109 -9.29 -28.09 -5.09
C ASN A 109 -9.72 -26.93 -5.98
N SER A 110 -10.61 -26.05 -5.49
CA SER A 110 -11.14 -24.91 -6.25
C SER A 110 -10.67 -23.58 -5.64
N PHE A 111 -10.00 -22.76 -6.45
CA PHE A 111 -9.57 -21.42 -6.07
C PHE A 111 -10.00 -20.40 -7.14
N LEU A 112 -10.22 -19.16 -6.70
CA LEU A 112 -10.60 -18.02 -7.52
C LEU A 112 -9.66 -16.88 -7.16
N SER A 113 -9.02 -16.27 -8.15
CA SER A 113 -8.09 -15.16 -7.95
C SER A 113 -8.50 -14.00 -8.85
N PHE A 114 -8.72 -12.84 -8.26
CA PHE A 114 -8.94 -11.58 -8.95
C PHE A 114 -7.75 -10.69 -8.72
N GLN A 115 -7.13 -10.21 -9.80
CA GLN A 115 -5.95 -9.35 -9.70
C GLN A 115 -6.12 -8.17 -10.64
N ILE A 116 -5.90 -6.98 -10.12
CA ILE A 116 -5.90 -5.72 -10.85
C ILE A 116 -4.56 -5.08 -10.55
N ASN A 117 -3.77 -4.80 -11.58
CA ASN A 117 -2.51 -4.11 -11.39
C ASN A 117 -2.24 -3.15 -12.55
N ASN A 118 -1.42 -2.15 -12.26
CA ASN A 118 -0.98 -1.15 -13.21
C ASN A 118 0.52 -1.23 -13.47
N TYR A 119 1.15 -2.39 -13.22
CA TYR A 119 2.57 -2.57 -13.54
C TYR A 119 2.78 -2.45 -15.05
N PRO A 120 3.92 -1.87 -15.48
CA PRO A 120 4.24 -1.78 -16.88
C PRO A 120 4.49 -3.21 -17.35
N THR A 121 3.46 -3.81 -17.92
CA THR A 121 3.58 -5.09 -18.58
C THR A 121 4.37 -4.80 -19.83
N TYR A 122 5.67 -5.11 -19.79
CA TYR A 122 6.48 -5.15 -21.00
C TYR A 122 5.87 -6.22 -21.88
N TYR A 123 4.91 -5.82 -22.73
CA TYR A 123 4.60 -6.56 -23.94
C TYR A 123 5.91 -6.62 -24.71
N ARG A 124 6.65 -7.72 -24.53
CA ARG A 124 7.66 -8.12 -25.49
C ARG A 124 6.92 -8.23 -26.80
N ARG A 125 7.01 -7.18 -27.63
CA ARG A 125 6.62 -7.29 -29.02
C ARG A 125 7.42 -8.47 -29.56
N PRO A 126 6.80 -9.58 -30.00
CA PRO A 126 7.54 -10.58 -30.73
C PRO A 126 8.11 -9.87 -31.95
N ASN A 127 9.44 -9.84 -32.06
CA ASN A 127 10.15 -9.25 -33.18
C ASN A 127 9.63 -9.89 -34.48
N GLN A 128 8.74 -9.21 -35.20
CA GLN A 128 8.28 -9.61 -36.52
C GLN A 128 9.31 -9.17 -37.57
N HIS A 129 10.52 -9.71 -37.53
CA HIS A 129 11.48 -9.54 -38.63
C HIS A 129 12.26 -10.83 -38.85
N PHE A 130 11.57 -11.86 -39.34
CA PHE A 130 12.19 -12.84 -40.22
C PHE A 130 11.88 -12.43 -41.66
N HIS A 131 12.79 -11.66 -42.27
CA HIS A 131 12.84 -11.60 -43.72
C HIS A 131 13.40 -12.94 -44.20
N LEU A 132 12.51 -13.86 -44.60
CA LEU A 132 12.86 -14.95 -45.48
C LEU A 132 13.27 -14.32 -46.82
N ARG A 133 14.58 -14.17 -47.00
CA ARG A 133 15.17 -13.80 -48.27
C ARG A 133 15.00 -15.00 -49.20
N GLY A 134 13.93 -14.98 -49.98
CA GLY A 134 13.81 -15.79 -51.18
C GLY A 134 14.70 -15.22 -52.30
N TYR A 135 15.08 -16.13 -53.20
CA TYR A 135 16.03 -16.05 -54.31
C TYR A 135 17.49 -16.29 -53.93
#